data_AF-A0A3D8PWU1-F1
#
_entry.id   AF-A0A3D8PWU1-F1
#
_cell.length_a   1.000
_cell.length_b   1.000
_cell.length_c   1.000
_cell.angle_alpha   90.00
_cell.angle_beta   90.00
_cell.angle_gamma   90.00
#
_symmetry.space_group_name_H-M   'P 1'
#
loop_
_entity.id
_entity.type
_entity.pdbx_description
1 polymer ?
#
loop_
_entity_poly.entity_id
_entity_poly.type
_entity_poly.pdbx_seq_one_letter_code
_entity_poly.pdbx_strand_id
1 'polypeptide(L)'
;MINYIKSENYRLLHKKNLYITSVICLLLIVVAAVVLHYSQQQDPNFPYATSMFLYSNIIGSGVLIIIVGFLFNLALTGKDTSLIKQSVSFGVSRNTIFWSKLILTLSYYLLICVVGLLLMIVLGESILASEKQSVKNFLIASVNMVPIVLSGFFIIHVLRMLRISEIYIIIMLLFLFIFSGDLLRILFRPITGFNELYKYAPSTLLNENLMSFFDQAAQFNYNYWVTGIVISIVSLLIGARKFAKLNID
;
A
#
# COMPACT_ATOMS: atom_id res chain seq x y z
N MET A 1 17.68 -4.41 -20.01
CA MET A 1 16.73 -3.96 -18.96
C MET A 1 16.71 -2.43 -18.82
N ILE A 2 17.85 -1.77 -18.58
CA ILE A 2 17.92 -0.31 -18.32
C ILE A 2 17.27 0.53 -19.45
N ASN A 3 17.54 0.21 -20.72
CA ASN A 3 16.94 0.93 -21.85
C ASN A 3 15.41 0.85 -21.87
N TYR A 4 14.86 -0.33 -21.52
CA TYR A 4 13.43 -0.53 -21.43
C TYR A 4 12.83 0.25 -20.24
N ILE A 5 13.49 0.23 -19.07
CA ILE A 5 13.09 1.05 -17.92
C ILE A 5 13.06 2.54 -18.29
N LYS A 6 14.09 3.05 -18.99
CA LYS A 6 14.14 4.46 -19.43
C LYS A 6 12.96 4.81 -20.34
N SER A 7 12.67 3.95 -21.31
CA SER A 7 11.53 4.12 -22.23
C SER A 7 10.18 4.09 -21.50
N GLU A 8 9.98 3.13 -20.60
CA GLU A 8 8.75 3.03 -19.79
C GLU A 8 8.60 4.23 -18.85
N ASN A 9 9.70 4.69 -18.24
CA ASN A 9 9.72 5.85 -17.37
C ASN A 9 9.30 7.13 -18.13
N TYR A 10 9.85 7.33 -19.33
CA TYR A 10 9.46 8.43 -20.20
C TYR A 10 7.96 8.40 -20.50
N ARG A 11 7.41 7.23 -20.86
CA ARG A 11 5.96 7.09 -21.11
C ARG A 11 5.13 7.39 -19.87
N LEU A 12 5.56 6.91 -18.71
CA LEU A 12 4.87 7.10 -17.44
C LEU A 12 4.83 8.58 -17.03
N LEU A 13 5.94 9.31 -17.18
CA LEU A 13 6.01 10.75 -16.86
C LEU A 13 5.07 11.61 -17.71
N HIS A 14 4.59 11.10 -18.85
CA HIS A 14 3.63 11.81 -19.70
C HIS A 14 2.17 11.40 -19.43
N LYS A 15 1.92 10.45 -18.52
CA LYS A 15 0.55 10.05 -18.16
C LYS A 15 -0.02 10.98 -17.09
N LYS A 16 -1.03 11.78 -17.48
CA LYS A 16 -1.76 12.69 -16.58
C LYS A 16 -2.31 12.00 -15.34
N ASN A 17 -2.80 10.77 -15.47
CA ASN A 17 -3.43 10.02 -14.38
C ASN A 17 -2.53 9.89 -13.15
N LEU A 18 -1.20 9.73 -13.33
CA LEU A 18 -0.28 9.60 -12.21
C LEU A 18 -0.18 10.86 -11.37
N TYR A 19 -0.11 12.03 -12.04
CA TYR A 19 -0.08 13.31 -11.34
C TYR A 19 -1.41 13.59 -10.66
N ILE A 20 -2.54 13.30 -11.33
CA ILE A 20 -3.88 13.46 -10.76
C ILE A 20 -4.03 12.63 -9.49
N THR A 21 -3.65 11.34 -9.51
CA THR A 21 -3.72 10.49 -8.33
C THR A 21 -2.82 11.00 -7.20
N SER A 22 -1.61 11.46 -7.53
CA SER A 22 -0.66 12.01 -6.55
C SER A 22 -1.21 13.28 -5.89
N VAL A 23 -1.73 14.22 -6.68
CA VAL A 23 -2.32 15.47 -6.18
C VAL A 23 -3.54 15.18 -5.31
N ILE A 24 -4.43 14.28 -5.73
CA ILE A 24 -5.61 13.91 -4.93
C ILE A 24 -5.18 13.32 -3.58
N CYS A 25 -4.20 12.41 -3.56
CA CYS A 25 -3.74 11.80 -2.31
C CYS A 25 -3.17 12.84 -1.33
N LEU A 26 -2.32 13.74 -1.82
CA LEU A 26 -1.72 14.79 -0.98
C LEU A 26 -2.76 15.84 -0.56
N LEU A 27 -3.70 16.18 -1.44
CA LEU A 27 -4.78 17.11 -1.12
C LEU A 27 -5.69 16.55 -0.03
N LEU A 28 -6.03 15.26 -0.07
CA LEU A 28 -6.83 14.63 0.98
C LEU A 28 -6.15 14.70 2.36
N ILE A 29 -4.82 14.54 2.40
CA ILE A 29 -4.03 14.73 3.62
C ILE A 29 -4.15 16.17 4.14
N VAL A 30 -3.96 17.16 3.26
CA VAL A 30 -4.08 18.58 3.63
C VAL A 30 -5.49 18.89 4.13
N VAL A 31 -6.52 18.45 3.41
CA VAL A 31 -7.92 18.67 3.77
C VAL A 31 -8.23 18.05 5.14
N ALA A 32 -7.75 16.84 5.43
CA ALA A 32 -7.95 16.22 6.73
C ALA A 32 -7.37 17.08 7.87
N ALA A 33 -6.13 17.58 7.72
CA ALA A 33 -5.51 18.44 8.73
C ALA A 33 -6.23 19.79 8.88
N VAL A 34 -6.62 20.42 7.77
CA VAL A 34 -7.33 21.71 7.77
C VAL A 34 -8.71 21.58 8.40
N VAL A 35 -9.44 20.51 8.11
CA VAL A 35 -10.76 20.25 8.71
C VAL A 35 -10.64 20.11 10.22
N LEU A 36 -9.67 19.33 10.73
CA LEU A 36 -9.45 19.19 12.17
C LEU A 36 -9.11 20.52 12.85
N HIS A 37 -8.26 21.33 12.21
CA HIS A 37 -7.91 22.65 12.72
C HIS A 37 -9.11 23.60 12.73
N TYR A 38 -9.90 23.62 11.66
CA TYR A 38 -11.10 24.45 11.59
C TYR A 38 -12.15 24.03 12.63
N SER A 39 -12.33 22.72 12.84
CA SER A 39 -13.22 22.21 13.89
C SER A 39 -12.81 22.68 15.28
N GLN A 40 -11.51 22.74 15.59
CA GLN A 40 -11.01 23.28 16.85
C GLN A 40 -11.32 24.76 17.05
N GLN A 41 -11.33 25.54 15.97
CA GLN A 41 -11.68 26.97 16.04
C GLN A 41 -13.17 27.19 16.30
N GLN A 42 -14.03 26.29 15.80
CA GLN A 42 -15.49 26.36 16.00
C GLN A 42 -15.92 25.85 17.38
N ASP A 43 -15.28 24.79 17.86
CA ASP A 43 -15.49 24.24 19.20
C ASP A 43 -14.15 24.10 19.93
N PRO A 44 -13.86 25.00 20.89
CA PRO A 44 -12.63 24.95 21.68
C PRO A 44 -12.41 23.64 22.44
N ASN A 45 -13.46 22.86 22.68
CA ASN A 45 -13.39 21.57 23.37
C ASN A 45 -13.36 20.37 22.41
N PHE A 46 -13.16 20.59 21.10
CA PHE A 46 -13.14 19.52 20.12
C PHE A 46 -12.00 18.52 20.37
N PRO A 47 -12.29 17.24 20.69
CA PRO A 47 -11.30 16.30 21.22
C PRO A 47 -10.35 15.74 20.15
N TYR A 48 -10.65 15.88 18.86
CA TYR A 48 -9.91 15.24 17.78
C TYR A 48 -8.91 16.16 17.07
N ALA A 49 -8.75 17.41 17.50
CA ALA A 49 -7.77 18.34 16.95
C ALA A 49 -6.34 18.09 17.47
N THR A 50 -5.91 16.83 17.44
CA THR A 50 -4.59 16.39 17.88
C THR A 50 -3.82 15.76 16.73
N SER A 51 -2.49 15.88 16.77
CA SER A 51 -1.62 15.21 15.80
C SER A 51 -1.79 13.69 15.84
N MET A 52 -2.06 13.13 17.02
CA MET A 52 -2.32 11.71 17.22
C MET A 52 -3.55 11.21 16.46
N PHE A 53 -4.66 11.95 16.48
CA PHE A 53 -5.85 11.57 15.71
C PHE A 53 -5.59 11.66 14.20
N LEU A 54 -4.90 12.70 13.74
CA LEU A 54 -4.52 12.80 12.33
C LEU A 54 -3.66 11.60 11.90
N TYR A 55 -2.65 11.24 12.69
CA TYR A 55 -1.79 10.07 12.44
C TYR A 55 -2.55 8.74 12.47
N SER A 56 -3.50 8.56 13.40
CA SER A 56 -4.28 7.31 13.49
C SER A 56 -5.12 7.06 12.25
N ASN A 57 -5.61 8.11 11.59
CA ASN A 57 -6.34 7.98 10.32
C ASN A 57 -5.47 7.31 9.25
N ILE A 58 -4.18 7.63 9.15
CA ILE A 58 -3.28 6.98 8.19
C ILE A 58 -2.95 5.55 8.60
N ILE A 59 -2.62 5.33 9.88
CA ILE A 59 -2.28 3.98 10.37
C ILE A 59 -3.48 3.03 10.19
N GLY A 60 -4.70 3.50 10.43
CA GLY A 60 -5.93 2.73 10.22
C GLY A 60 -6.33 2.60 8.75
N SER A 61 -5.79 3.44 7.87
CA SER A 61 -6.08 3.46 6.43
C SER A 61 -5.12 2.61 5.60
N GLY A 62 -4.48 1.58 6.18
CA GLY A 62 -3.54 0.71 5.47
C GLY A 62 -4.08 0.14 4.15
N VAL A 63 -5.37 -0.21 4.09
CA VAL A 63 -6.03 -0.68 2.86
C VAL A 63 -6.17 0.43 1.81
N LEU A 64 -6.48 1.67 2.21
CA LEU A 64 -6.51 2.80 1.28
C LEU A 64 -5.13 3.07 0.68
N ILE A 65 -4.07 2.92 1.48
CA ILE A 65 -2.68 3.04 1.00
C ILE A 65 -2.36 1.95 -0.04
N ILE A 66 -2.87 0.73 0.13
CA ILE A 66 -2.77 -0.34 -0.86
C ILE A 66 -3.58 -0.01 -2.12
N ILE A 67 -4.78 0.58 -1.98
CA ILE A 67 -5.61 1.04 -3.11
C ILE A 67 -4.90 2.13 -3.92
N VAL A 68 -4.18 3.05 -3.27
CA VAL A 68 -3.31 4.00 -3.98
C VAL A 68 -2.27 3.25 -4.80
N GLY A 69 -1.62 2.23 -4.22
CA GLY A 69 -0.71 1.34 -4.95
C GLY A 69 -1.35 0.65 -6.16
N PHE A 70 -2.64 0.31 -6.07
CA PHE A 70 -3.42 -0.19 -7.20
C PHE A 70 -3.59 0.83 -8.31
N LEU A 71 -3.92 2.07 -7.98
CA LEU A 71 -4.05 3.15 -8.98
C LEU A 71 -2.73 3.43 -9.71
N PHE A 72 -1.59 3.40 -9.00
CA PHE A 72 -0.26 3.53 -9.61
C PHE A 72 0.04 2.36 -10.56
N ASN A 73 -0.29 1.12 -10.16
CA ASN A 73 -0.16 -0.03 -11.06
C ASN A 73 -1.09 0.08 -12.26
N LEU A 74 -2.32 0.57 -12.08
CA LEU A 74 -3.27 0.78 -13.17
C LEU A 74 -2.76 1.78 -14.20
N ALA A 75 -2.13 2.87 -13.75
CA ALA A 75 -1.54 3.87 -14.64
C ALA A 75 -0.49 3.25 -15.59
N LEU A 76 0.30 2.27 -15.14
CA LEU A 76 1.36 1.64 -15.95
C LEU A 76 0.95 0.33 -16.65
N THR A 77 -0.09 -0.37 -16.15
CA THR A 77 -0.53 -1.69 -16.67
C THR A 77 -1.91 -1.67 -17.31
N GLY A 78 -2.59 -0.51 -17.35
CA GLY A 78 -4.00 -0.36 -17.75
C GLY A 78 -4.36 -0.75 -19.17
N LYS A 79 -3.60 -0.28 -20.18
CA LYS A 79 -3.99 -0.35 -21.60
C LYS A 79 -2.85 -0.82 -22.53
N ASP A 80 -1.82 -1.43 -21.96
CA ASP A 80 -0.55 -1.68 -22.67
C ASP A 80 -0.48 -3.09 -23.31
N THR A 81 -1.60 -3.80 -23.49
CA THR A 81 -1.58 -5.19 -24.01
C THR A 81 -0.91 -5.27 -25.39
N SER A 82 -1.23 -4.33 -26.28
CA SER A 82 -0.59 -4.19 -27.60
C SER A 82 0.90 -3.82 -27.47
N LEU A 83 1.25 -2.95 -26.53
CA LEU A 83 2.63 -2.55 -26.28
C LEU A 83 3.49 -3.68 -25.71
N ILE A 84 2.91 -4.54 -24.87
CA ILE A 84 3.59 -5.74 -24.35
C ILE A 84 3.85 -6.70 -25.50
N LYS A 85 2.86 -6.95 -26.38
CA LYS A 85 3.04 -7.76 -27.60
C LYS A 85 4.17 -7.23 -28.46
N GLN A 86 4.08 -5.94 -28.80
CA GLN A 86 5.07 -5.26 -29.63
C GLN A 86 6.48 -5.36 -29.02
N SER A 87 6.62 -5.09 -27.71
CA SER A 87 7.91 -5.17 -27.02
C SER A 87 8.51 -6.58 -27.06
N VAL A 88 7.68 -7.62 -26.92
CA VAL A 88 8.12 -9.01 -27.04
C VAL A 88 8.53 -9.32 -28.48
N SER A 89 7.79 -8.87 -29.49
CA SER A 89 8.14 -9.02 -30.91
C SER A 89 9.45 -8.31 -31.28
N PHE A 90 9.78 -7.20 -30.63
CA PHE A 90 11.07 -6.50 -30.77
C PHE A 90 12.19 -7.09 -29.89
N GLY A 91 11.99 -8.30 -29.33
CA GLY A 91 13.05 -9.05 -28.64
C GLY A 91 13.20 -8.75 -27.15
N VAL A 92 12.30 -7.97 -26.53
CA VAL A 92 12.34 -7.74 -25.07
C VAL A 92 11.78 -8.96 -24.34
N SER A 93 12.58 -9.59 -23.49
CA SER A 93 12.14 -10.74 -22.70
C SER A 93 10.99 -10.39 -21.74
N ARG A 94 10.05 -11.32 -21.56
CA ARG A 94 8.91 -11.18 -20.64
C ARG A 94 9.36 -10.91 -19.20
N ASN A 95 10.43 -11.56 -18.76
CA ASN A 95 11.01 -11.31 -17.43
C ASN A 95 11.47 -9.84 -17.30
N THR A 96 12.12 -9.29 -18.33
CA THR A 96 12.51 -7.87 -18.33
C THR A 96 11.29 -6.95 -18.24
N ILE A 97 10.21 -7.25 -18.96
CA ILE A 97 8.96 -6.45 -18.92
C ILE A 97 8.35 -6.46 -17.51
N PHE A 98 8.23 -7.63 -16.89
CA PHE A 98 7.67 -7.79 -15.54
C PHE A 98 8.44 -6.96 -14.50
N TRP A 99 9.75 -7.22 -14.36
CA TRP A 99 10.56 -6.54 -13.36
C TRP A 99 10.72 -5.04 -13.62
N SER A 100 10.81 -4.62 -14.88
CA SER A 100 10.93 -3.20 -15.20
C SER A 100 9.66 -2.41 -14.83
N LYS A 101 8.48 -2.97 -15.13
CA LYS A 101 7.21 -2.35 -14.74
C LYS A 101 7.06 -2.34 -13.21
N LEU A 102 7.45 -3.42 -12.53
CA LEU A 102 7.42 -3.48 -11.07
C LEU A 102 8.30 -2.40 -10.43
N ILE A 103 9.58 -2.29 -10.86
CA ILE A 103 10.53 -1.33 -10.29
C ILE A 103 10.02 0.10 -10.46
N LEU A 104 9.48 0.42 -11.64
CA LEU A 104 8.93 1.76 -11.90
C LEU A 104 7.71 2.05 -11.04
N THR A 105 6.68 1.20 -11.08
CA THR A 105 5.47 1.47 -10.28
C THR A 105 5.78 1.52 -8.80
N LEU A 106 6.66 0.64 -8.30
CA LEU A 106 7.07 0.60 -6.90
C LEU A 106 7.82 1.89 -6.51
N SER A 107 8.74 2.37 -7.35
CA SER A 107 9.50 3.59 -7.07
C SER A 107 8.60 4.82 -6.92
N TYR A 108 7.66 5.02 -7.85
CA TYR A 108 6.71 6.14 -7.77
C TYR A 108 5.77 6.01 -6.56
N TYR A 109 5.31 4.79 -6.27
CA TYR A 109 4.48 4.50 -5.12
C TYR A 109 5.21 4.78 -3.79
N LEU A 110 6.46 4.34 -3.65
CA LEU A 110 7.27 4.62 -2.47
C LEU A 110 7.54 6.13 -2.31
N LEU A 111 7.82 6.83 -3.42
CA LEU A 111 8.03 8.28 -3.40
C LEU A 111 6.79 9.00 -2.85
N ILE A 112 5.59 8.68 -3.35
CA ILE A 112 4.37 9.33 -2.85
C ILE A 112 4.08 8.98 -1.39
N CYS A 113 4.37 7.74 -0.94
CA CYS A 113 4.26 7.36 0.46
C CYS A 113 5.20 8.19 1.35
N VAL A 114 6.47 8.35 0.95
CA VAL A 114 7.45 9.17 1.70
C VAL A 114 7.01 10.63 1.76
N VAL A 115 6.60 11.21 0.63
CA VAL A 115 6.11 12.60 0.58
C VAL A 115 4.85 12.76 1.45
N GLY A 116 3.93 11.80 1.40
CA GLY A 116 2.73 11.79 2.24
C GLY A 116 3.03 11.70 3.74
N LEU A 117 3.98 10.84 4.13
CA LEU A 117 4.45 10.74 5.53
C LEU A 117 5.07 12.05 6.02
N LEU A 118 5.95 12.67 5.21
CA LEU A 118 6.56 13.95 5.56
C LEU A 118 5.51 15.05 5.67
N LEU A 119 4.58 15.12 4.73
CA LEU A 119 3.49 16.09 4.74
C LEU A 119 2.64 15.96 6.00
N MET A 120 2.33 14.73 6.41
CA MET A 120 1.56 14.47 7.63
C MET A 120 2.27 14.94 8.88
N ILE A 121 3.57 14.66 9.01
CA ILE A 121 4.37 15.11 10.16
C ILE A 121 4.42 16.64 10.18
N VAL A 122 4.67 17.28 9.04
CA VAL A 122 4.72 18.74 8.95
C VAL A 122 3.38 19.36 9.35
N LEU A 123 2.26 18.88 8.80
CA LEU A 123 0.92 19.41 9.11
C LEU A 123 0.52 19.12 10.57
N GLY A 124 0.78 17.91 11.06
CA GLY A 124 0.44 17.49 12.41
C GLY A 124 1.17 18.30 13.48
N GLU A 125 2.47 18.57 13.28
CA GLU A 125 3.27 19.33 14.24
C GLU A 125 3.11 20.85 14.10
N SER A 126 2.74 21.37 12.92
CA SER A 126 2.62 22.83 12.71
C SER A 126 1.24 23.39 13.02
N ILE A 127 0.18 22.61 12.80
CA ILE A 127 -1.21 23.12 12.84
C ILE A 127 -2.02 22.54 14.01
N LEU A 128 -1.71 21.32 14.46
CA LEU A 128 -2.48 20.61 15.49
C LEU A 128 -1.75 20.56 16.84
N ALA A 129 -2.50 20.28 17.90
CA ALA A 129 -1.91 20.05 19.21
C ALA A 129 -1.04 18.79 19.17
N SER A 130 0.26 18.96 19.44
CA SER A 130 1.22 17.86 19.45
C SER A 130 1.36 17.29 20.86
N GLU A 131 1.12 15.98 20.98
CA GLU A 131 1.37 15.22 22.19
C GLU A 131 2.81 14.69 22.21
N LYS A 132 3.37 14.54 23.41
CA LYS A 132 4.72 13.98 23.57
C LYS A 132 4.78 12.58 22.95
N GLN A 133 5.78 12.32 22.11
CA GLN A 133 6.04 11.03 21.44
C GLN A 133 5.16 10.69 20.22
N SER A 134 4.15 11.49 19.85
CA SER A 134 3.24 11.17 18.73
C SER A 134 3.97 10.86 17.42
N VAL A 135 4.97 11.68 17.05
CA VAL A 135 5.78 11.46 15.84
C VAL A 135 6.56 10.15 15.91
N LYS A 136 7.17 9.84 17.06
CA LYS A 136 7.96 8.60 17.22
C LYS A 136 7.06 7.37 17.10
N ASN A 137 5.91 7.38 17.78
CA ASN A 137 4.95 6.28 17.70
C ASN A 137 4.40 6.13 16.27
N PHE A 138 4.16 7.25 15.58
CA PHE A 138 3.70 7.26 14.20
C PHE A 138 4.74 6.67 13.24
N LEU A 139 6.02 7.01 13.40
CA LEU A 139 7.11 6.45 12.60
C LEU A 139 7.26 4.94 12.84
N ILE A 140 7.20 4.48 14.09
CA ILE A 140 7.26 3.05 14.42
C ILE A 140 6.08 2.29 13.79
N ALA A 141 4.85 2.79 13.98
CA ALA A 141 3.66 2.20 13.39
C ALA A 141 3.70 2.19 11.86
N SER A 142 4.25 3.25 11.24
CA SER A 142 4.47 3.31 9.80
C SER A 142 5.46 2.24 9.34
N VAL A 143 6.60 2.09 10.02
CA VAL A 143 7.62 1.06 9.72
C VAL A 143 7.06 -0.35 9.85
N ASN A 144 6.25 -0.62 10.88
CA ASN A 144 5.55 -1.90 11.04
C ASN A 144 4.60 -2.18 9.87
N MET A 145 3.90 -1.17 9.36
CA MET A 145 2.94 -1.34 8.28
C MET A 145 3.57 -1.55 6.89
N VAL A 146 4.79 -1.02 6.65
CA VAL A 146 5.52 -1.10 5.37
C VAL A 146 5.49 -2.50 4.72
N PRO A 147 5.97 -3.58 5.39
CA PRO A 147 6.04 -4.91 4.76
C PRO A 147 4.66 -5.45 4.36
N ILE A 148 3.62 -5.17 5.13
CA ILE A 148 2.25 -5.61 4.83
C ILE A 148 1.69 -4.84 3.63
N VAL A 149 1.84 -3.52 3.61
CA VAL A 149 1.41 -2.67 2.49
C VAL A 149 2.15 -3.03 1.19
N LEU A 150 3.46 -3.24 1.26
CA LEU A 150 4.26 -3.67 0.11
C LEU A 150 3.83 -5.03 -0.42
N SER A 151 3.47 -5.96 0.47
CA SER A 151 2.95 -7.26 0.05
C SER A 151 1.65 -7.12 -0.77
N GLY A 152 0.75 -6.22 -0.35
CA GLY A 152 -0.47 -5.89 -1.11
C GLY A 152 -0.16 -5.29 -2.47
N PHE A 153 0.81 -4.37 -2.53
CA PHE A 153 1.30 -3.80 -3.78
C PHE A 153 1.82 -4.88 -4.75
N PHE A 154 2.61 -5.85 -4.26
CA PHE A 154 3.12 -6.93 -5.11
C PHE A 154 2.03 -7.87 -5.61
N ILE A 155 1.06 -8.22 -4.76
CA ILE A 155 -0.12 -9.00 -5.19
C ILE A 155 -0.84 -8.27 -6.32
N ILE A 156 -1.10 -6.97 -6.16
CA ILE A 156 -1.72 -6.16 -7.20
C ILE A 156 -0.92 -6.22 -8.50
N HIS A 157 0.39 -5.95 -8.42
CA HIS A 157 1.25 -5.94 -9.58
C HIS A 157 1.19 -7.27 -10.33
N VAL A 158 1.31 -8.38 -9.60
CA VAL A 158 1.24 -9.74 -10.14
C VAL A 158 -0.09 -9.97 -10.84
N LEU A 159 -1.22 -9.71 -10.18
CA LEU A 159 -2.55 -9.95 -10.76
C LEU A 159 -2.81 -9.08 -11.99
N ARG A 160 -2.35 -7.83 -11.97
CA ARG A 160 -2.41 -6.93 -13.13
C ARG A 160 -1.60 -7.45 -14.30
N MET A 161 -0.36 -7.89 -14.06
CA MET A 161 0.49 -8.48 -15.10
C MET A 161 -0.10 -9.79 -15.65
N LEU A 162 -0.85 -10.53 -14.84
CA LEU A 162 -1.61 -11.72 -15.23
C LEU A 162 -2.97 -11.41 -15.88
N ARG A 163 -3.29 -10.13 -16.10
CA ARG A 163 -4.54 -9.67 -16.76
C ARG A 163 -5.82 -10.07 -16.02
N ILE A 164 -5.75 -10.21 -14.70
CA ILE A 164 -6.95 -10.39 -13.88
C ILE A 164 -7.74 -9.08 -13.86
N SER A 165 -9.08 -9.18 -13.91
CA SER A 165 -9.95 -8.00 -13.94
C SER A 165 -9.79 -7.16 -12.66
N GLU A 166 -10.01 -5.86 -12.79
CA GLU A 166 -9.88 -4.89 -11.70
C GLU A 166 -10.81 -5.20 -10.53
N ILE A 167 -12.03 -5.62 -10.83
CA ILE A 167 -13.03 -5.99 -9.82
C ILE A 167 -12.54 -7.17 -9.00
N TYR A 168 -11.99 -8.22 -9.63
CA TYR A 168 -11.48 -9.38 -8.89
C TYR A 168 -10.26 -9.03 -8.04
N ILE A 169 -9.40 -8.13 -8.51
CA ILE A 169 -8.26 -7.63 -7.71
C ILE A 169 -8.76 -6.92 -6.46
N ILE A 170 -9.73 -6.01 -6.60
CA ILE A 170 -10.29 -5.27 -5.45
C ILE A 170 -10.95 -6.23 -4.46
N ILE A 171 -11.77 -7.17 -4.93
CA ILE A 171 -12.41 -8.18 -4.06
C ILE A 171 -11.37 -9.00 -3.31
N MET A 172 -10.30 -9.44 -3.99
CA MET A 172 -9.23 -10.20 -3.35
C MET A 172 -8.50 -9.38 -2.29
N LEU A 173 -8.23 -8.11 -2.54
CA LEU A 173 -7.59 -7.22 -1.57
C LEU A 173 -8.45 -7.01 -0.33
N LEU A 174 -9.76 -6.78 -0.50
CA LEU A 174 -10.69 -6.65 0.62
C LEU A 174 -10.68 -7.94 1.46
N PHE A 175 -10.75 -9.09 0.81
CA PHE A 175 -10.70 -10.39 1.51
C PHE A 175 -9.39 -10.57 2.29
N LEU A 176 -8.25 -10.26 1.68
CA LEU A 176 -6.94 -10.48 2.30
C LEU A 176 -6.58 -9.47 3.40
N PHE A 177 -6.91 -8.19 3.22
CA PHE A 177 -6.45 -7.13 4.11
C PHE A 177 -7.51 -6.60 5.07
N ILE A 178 -8.79 -6.98 4.90
CA ILE A 178 -9.87 -6.64 5.84
C ILE A 178 -10.37 -7.89 6.56
N PHE A 179 -10.73 -8.95 5.83
CA PHE A 179 -11.47 -10.08 6.41
C PHE A 179 -10.60 -11.28 6.82
N SER A 180 -9.33 -11.36 6.40
CA SER A 180 -8.51 -12.56 6.55
C SER A 180 -8.37 -13.06 7.98
N GLY A 181 -8.16 -12.17 8.94
CA GLY A 181 -8.02 -12.50 10.37
C GLY A 181 -9.25 -13.20 10.93
N ASP A 182 -10.43 -12.58 10.79
CA ASP A 182 -11.68 -13.15 11.30
C ASP A 182 -12.01 -14.49 10.63
N LEU A 183 -11.78 -14.59 9.32
CA LEU A 183 -12.02 -15.83 8.58
C LEU A 183 -11.08 -16.95 9.02
N LEU A 184 -9.78 -16.67 9.16
CA LEU A 184 -8.80 -17.64 9.65
C LEU A 184 -9.14 -18.06 11.08
N ARG A 185 -9.57 -17.13 11.93
CA ARG A 185 -9.98 -17.41 13.29
C ARG A 185 -11.19 -18.33 13.31
N ILE A 186 -12.23 -18.05 12.52
CA ILE A 186 -13.44 -18.89 12.46
C ILE A 186 -13.11 -20.28 11.91
N LEU A 187 -12.32 -20.36 10.83
CA LEU A 187 -11.99 -21.60 10.14
C LEU A 187 -11.11 -22.53 10.97
N PHE A 188 -10.12 -21.98 11.68
CA PHE A 188 -9.12 -22.76 12.42
C PHE A 188 -9.39 -22.87 13.92
N ARG A 189 -10.42 -22.20 14.45
CA ARG A 189 -10.87 -22.36 15.84
C ARG A 189 -11.04 -23.83 16.28
N PRO A 190 -11.63 -24.75 15.48
CA PRO A 190 -11.81 -26.13 15.91
C PRO A 190 -10.54 -26.98 15.81
N ILE A 191 -9.48 -26.51 15.16
CA ILE A 191 -8.26 -27.28 14.88
C ILE A 191 -7.16 -26.86 15.85
N THR A 192 -6.80 -27.76 16.77
CA THR A 192 -5.71 -27.56 17.72
C THR A 192 -4.38 -27.34 16.99
N GLY A 193 -3.62 -26.32 17.41
CA GLY A 193 -2.36 -25.90 16.78
C GLY A 193 -2.49 -24.89 15.63
N PHE A 194 -3.61 -24.86 14.91
CA PHE A 194 -3.82 -23.92 13.78
C PHE A 194 -4.53 -22.63 14.20
N ASN A 195 -5.13 -22.59 15.39
CA ASN A 195 -5.82 -21.41 15.92
C ASN A 195 -4.90 -20.18 16.09
N GLU A 196 -3.58 -20.31 16.04
CA GLU A 196 -2.65 -19.17 16.14
C GLU A 196 -2.39 -18.48 14.79
N LEU A 197 -2.78 -19.09 13.66
CA LEU A 197 -2.49 -18.56 12.33
C LEU A 197 -3.16 -17.22 12.04
N TYR A 198 -4.34 -16.95 12.63
CA TYR A 198 -5.03 -15.68 12.40
C TYR A 198 -4.21 -14.48 12.90
N LYS A 199 -3.28 -14.66 13.85
CA LYS A 199 -2.39 -13.60 14.34
C LYS A 199 -1.42 -13.11 13.26
N TYR A 200 -1.11 -13.95 12.29
CA TYR A 200 -0.25 -13.60 11.15
C TYR A 200 -1.05 -13.10 9.95
N ALA A 201 -2.36 -12.98 10.06
CA ALA A 201 -3.19 -12.46 8.97
C ALA A 201 -2.93 -10.95 8.78
N PRO A 202 -2.83 -10.45 7.53
CA PRO A 202 -2.61 -9.03 7.27
C PRO A 202 -3.63 -8.11 7.96
N SER A 203 -4.90 -8.50 8.02
CA SER A 203 -5.93 -7.67 8.67
C SER A 203 -5.76 -7.60 10.18
N THR A 204 -5.45 -8.73 10.83
CA THR A 204 -5.16 -8.77 12.28
C THR A 204 -3.97 -7.89 12.61
N LEU A 205 -2.88 -8.04 11.85
CA LEU A 205 -1.66 -7.26 12.04
C LEU A 205 -1.90 -5.75 11.84
N LEU A 206 -2.59 -5.33 10.78
CA LEU A 206 -2.91 -3.91 10.58
C LEU A 206 -3.75 -3.35 11.74
N ASN A 207 -4.71 -4.13 12.25
CA ASN A 207 -5.54 -3.72 13.38
C ASN A 207 -4.73 -3.66 14.69
N GLU A 208 -3.88 -4.65 14.98
CA GLU A 208 -2.98 -4.64 16.14
C GLU A 208 -2.03 -3.44 16.10
N ASN A 209 -1.49 -3.09 14.92
CA ASN A 209 -0.63 -1.94 14.76
C ASN A 209 -1.38 -0.62 15.07
N LEU A 210 -2.62 -0.49 14.60
CA LEU A 210 -3.48 0.65 14.92
C LEU A 210 -3.78 0.75 16.42
N MET A 211 -4.16 -0.36 17.06
CA MET A 211 -4.43 -0.37 18.51
C MET A 211 -3.16 -0.02 19.31
N SER A 212 -2.01 -0.60 18.95
CA SER A 212 -0.73 -0.27 19.60
C SER A 212 -0.34 1.20 19.45
N PHE A 213 -0.72 1.83 18.33
CA PHE A 213 -0.53 3.26 18.11
C PHE A 213 -1.44 4.09 19.01
N PHE A 214 -2.73 3.74 19.12
CA PHE A 214 -3.67 4.40 20.02
C PHE A 214 -3.29 4.28 21.50
N ASP A 215 -2.76 3.13 21.91
CA ASP A 215 -2.31 2.89 23.28
C ASP A 215 -0.95 3.57 23.60
N GLN A 216 -0.39 4.33 22.65
CA GLN A 216 0.94 4.92 22.72
C GLN A 216 2.07 3.91 23.00
N ALA A 217 1.79 2.63 22.75
CA ALA A 217 2.67 1.49 23.02
C ALA A 217 3.29 0.92 21.72
N ALA A 218 3.35 1.74 20.66
CA ALA A 218 3.90 1.35 19.38
C ALA A 218 5.37 0.92 19.54
N GLN A 219 5.61 -0.37 19.30
CA GLN A 219 6.93 -0.97 19.30
C GLN A 219 7.19 -1.69 17.99
N PHE A 220 8.45 -1.76 17.59
CA PHE A 220 8.84 -2.52 16.43
C PHE A 220 8.52 -4.00 16.66
N ASN A 221 7.85 -4.62 15.70
CA ASN A 221 7.52 -6.05 15.77
C ASN A 221 7.90 -6.74 14.45
N TYR A 222 8.69 -7.81 14.56
CA TYR A 222 9.18 -8.54 13.40
C TYR A 222 8.09 -9.37 12.70
N ASN A 223 6.97 -9.66 13.36
CA ASN A 223 5.85 -10.42 12.78
C ASN A 223 5.31 -9.75 11.52
N TYR A 224 5.21 -8.41 11.53
CA TYR A 224 4.80 -7.64 10.35
C TYR A 224 5.73 -7.88 9.16
N TRP A 225 7.04 -7.89 9.43
CA TRP A 225 8.09 -8.06 8.43
C TRP A 225 8.09 -9.47 7.86
N VAL A 226 8.05 -10.48 8.73
CA VAL A 226 8.02 -11.88 8.30
C VAL A 226 6.81 -12.16 7.43
N THR A 227 5.60 -11.79 7.89
CA THR A 227 4.37 -11.99 7.12
C THR A 227 4.43 -11.27 5.78
N GLY A 228 4.78 -9.97 5.77
CA GLY A 228 4.83 -9.18 4.55
C GLY A 228 5.86 -9.71 3.55
N ILE A 229 7.07 -10.09 4.02
CA ILE A 229 8.12 -10.67 3.17
C ILE A 229 7.68 -12.01 2.58
N VAL A 230 7.09 -12.90 3.38
CA VAL A 230 6.62 -14.21 2.89
C VAL A 230 5.58 -14.04 1.79
N ILE A 231 4.56 -13.20 2.02
CA ILE A 231 3.53 -12.90 1.01
C ILE A 231 4.15 -12.28 -0.25
N SER A 232 5.11 -11.37 -0.09
CA SER A 232 5.82 -10.71 -1.19
C SER A 232 6.60 -11.71 -2.04
N ILE A 233 7.41 -12.57 -1.43
CA ILE A 233 8.24 -13.55 -2.13
C ILE A 233 7.35 -14.56 -2.85
N VAL A 234 6.35 -15.11 -2.16
CA VAL A 234 5.44 -16.12 -2.74
C VAL A 234 4.68 -15.53 -3.93
N SER A 235 4.10 -14.33 -3.78
CA SER A 235 3.35 -13.68 -4.86
C SER A 235 4.24 -13.38 -6.07
N LEU A 236 5.43 -12.79 -5.87
CA LEU A 236 6.35 -12.46 -6.97
C LEU A 236 6.88 -13.70 -7.68
N LEU A 237 7.24 -14.78 -6.96
CA LEU A 237 7.71 -16.02 -7.57
C LEU A 237 6.62 -16.68 -8.43
N ILE A 238 5.39 -16.76 -7.92
CA ILE A 238 4.25 -17.31 -8.67
C ILE A 238 3.97 -16.42 -9.88
N GLY A 239 3.95 -15.10 -9.68
CA GLY A 239 3.65 -14.12 -10.71
C GLY A 239 4.65 -14.12 -11.86
N ALA A 240 5.95 -14.07 -11.57
CA ALA A 240 7.00 -14.07 -12.58
C ALA A 240 6.98 -15.37 -13.40
N ARG A 241 6.81 -16.53 -12.74
CA ARG A 241 6.71 -17.83 -13.42
C ARG A 241 5.48 -17.94 -14.31
N LYS A 242 4.31 -17.50 -13.83
CA LYS A 242 3.07 -17.51 -14.62
C LYS A 242 3.14 -16.52 -15.79
N PHE A 243 3.65 -15.31 -15.56
CA PHE A 243 3.78 -14.30 -16.61
C PHE A 243 4.72 -14.72 -17.74
N ALA A 244 5.81 -15.41 -17.40
CA ALA A 244 6.72 -15.97 -18.41
C ALA A 244 6.01 -16.94 -19.38
N LYS A 245 5.01 -17.69 -18.91
CA LYS A 245 4.24 -18.67 -19.67
C LYS A 245 2.92 -18.14 -20.26
N LEU A 246 2.54 -16.90 -19.97
CA LEU A 246 1.25 -16.35 -20.38
C LEU A 246 1.18 -16.22 -21.91
N ASN A 247 0.11 -16.71 -22.54
CA ASN A 247 -0.10 -16.47 -23.97
C ASN A 247 -0.45 -15.00 -24.19
N ILE A 248 0.31 -14.34 -25.05
CA ILE A 248 0.17 -12.92 -25.37
C ILE A 248 -0.37 -12.83 -26.80
N ASP A 249 -1.45 -13.58 -27.08
CA ASP A 249 -2.16 -13.56 -28.36
C ASP A 249 -3.18 -12.43 -28.43
#